data_AF-A0A7S1PLI8-F1
#
_entry.id   AF-A0A7S1PLI8-F1
#
_cell.length_a   1.000
_cell.length_b   1.000
_cell.length_c   1.000
_cell.angle_alpha   90.00
_cell.angle_beta   90.00
_cell.angle_gamma   90.00
#
_symmetry.space_group_name_H-M   'P 1'
#
loop_
_entity.id
_entity.type
_entity.pdbx_description
1 polymer ?
#
loop_
_entity_poly.entity_id
_entity_poly.type
_entity_poly.pdbx_seq_one_letter_code
_entity_poly.pdbx_strand_id
1 'polypeptide(L)'
;MIHKCKNATVTVDGKVNSVAIDTCTKTQVVMEEVISCVEVTNCKAVKFQISGSCPTASVDKTDGCNVYLMSEKAQAIQLSTSKHSDVQVTYMKGDDCIEKPIPEQFVHAVQEDGSIKSKVSSLYSSDVDVAAPPAAAAEEEEAAASAEPIENAEP
;
A
#
# COMPACT_ATOMS: atom_id res chain seq x y z
N MET A 1 3.85 5.42 -17.21
CA MET A 1 5.01 5.16 -16.34
C MET A 1 5.87 6.43 -16.29
N ILE A 2 6.29 6.83 -15.10
CA ILE A 2 7.16 7.97 -14.82
C ILE A 2 8.46 7.37 -14.28
N HIS A 3 9.55 7.48 -15.05
CA HIS A 3 10.81 6.78 -14.75
C HIS A 3 11.99 7.73 -14.80
N LYS A 4 12.90 7.65 -13.81
CA LYS A 4 14.13 8.48 -13.73
C LYS A 4 13.91 9.99 -13.79
N CYS A 5 12.73 10.46 -13.39
CA CYS A 5 12.46 11.89 -13.28
C CYS A 5 13.15 12.47 -12.04
N LYS A 6 13.71 13.68 -12.17
CA LYS A 6 14.36 14.39 -11.08
C LYS A 6 13.92 15.85 -11.04
N ASN A 7 13.52 16.36 -9.87
CA ASN A 7 13.04 17.73 -9.70
C ASN A 7 11.92 18.10 -10.69
N ALA A 8 10.94 17.22 -10.85
CA ALA A 8 9.88 17.37 -11.84
C ALA A 8 8.51 17.37 -11.19
N THR A 9 7.57 18.10 -11.78
CA THR A 9 6.14 17.97 -11.49
C THR A 9 5.47 17.39 -12.73
N VAL A 10 4.77 16.28 -12.55
CA VAL A 10 4.03 15.58 -13.59
C VAL A 10 2.55 15.64 -13.24
N THR A 11 1.74 16.17 -14.14
CA THR A 11 0.28 16.17 -13.99
C THR A 11 -0.30 15.16 -14.96
N VAL A 12 -1.15 14.28 -14.44
CA VAL A 12 -1.89 13.25 -15.18
C VAL A 12 -3.37 13.62 -15.11
N ASP A 13 -3.84 14.31 -16.13
CA ASP A 13 -5.23 14.74 -16.26
C ASP A 13 -6.13 13.58 -16.70
N GLY A 14 -7.35 13.56 -16.19
CA GLY A 14 -8.36 12.57 -16.54
C GLY A 14 -8.16 11.21 -15.85
N LYS A 15 -8.72 10.19 -16.50
CA LYS A 15 -8.79 8.83 -15.98
C LYS A 15 -7.75 7.94 -16.62
N VAL A 16 -6.86 7.37 -15.82
CA VAL A 16 -5.83 6.43 -16.27
C VAL A 16 -6.00 5.06 -15.63
N ASN A 17 -5.53 4.02 -16.31
CA ASN A 17 -5.62 2.66 -15.77
C ASN A 17 -4.76 2.49 -14.52
N SER A 18 -3.46 2.75 -14.63
CA SER A 18 -2.48 2.69 -13.54
C SER A 18 -1.36 3.69 -13.72
N VAL A 19 -0.65 4.02 -12.64
CA VAL A 19 0.53 4.90 -12.66
C VAL A 19 1.67 4.23 -11.91
N ALA A 20 2.79 4.03 -12.58
CA ALA A 20 4.04 3.58 -11.97
C ALA A 20 5.04 4.75 -11.92
N ILE A 21 5.62 4.99 -10.73
CA ILE A 21 6.63 5.99 -10.42
C ILE A 21 7.88 5.24 -9.97
N ASP A 22 8.88 5.16 -10.82
CA ASP A 22 10.08 4.35 -10.57
C ASP A 22 11.37 5.15 -10.69
N THR A 23 12.28 4.95 -9.74
CA THR A 23 13.62 5.56 -9.75
C THR A 23 13.57 7.09 -9.85
N CYS A 24 12.54 7.72 -9.26
CA CYS A 24 12.34 9.16 -9.29
C CYS A 24 12.94 9.83 -8.04
N THR A 25 13.37 11.09 -8.16
CA THR A 25 13.94 11.85 -7.04
C THR A 25 13.41 13.27 -7.01
N LYS A 26 12.83 13.72 -5.89
CA LYS A 26 12.22 15.07 -5.79
C LYS A 26 11.17 15.30 -6.87
N THR A 27 10.34 14.31 -7.12
CA THR A 27 9.31 14.34 -8.16
C THR A 27 7.92 14.39 -7.52
N GLN A 28 7.09 15.30 -8.00
CA GLN A 28 5.68 15.40 -7.63
C GLN A 28 4.81 14.88 -8.77
N VAL A 29 3.84 14.02 -8.46
CA VAL A 29 2.89 13.46 -9.43
C VAL A 29 1.47 13.78 -8.99
N VAL A 30 0.72 14.52 -9.80
CA VAL A 30 -0.68 14.87 -9.52
C VAL A 30 -1.57 14.06 -10.46
N MET A 31 -2.53 13.33 -9.92
CA MET A 31 -3.42 12.43 -10.65
C MET A 31 -4.87 12.75 -10.32
N GLU A 32 -5.74 12.70 -11.33
CA GLU A 32 -7.18 12.86 -11.15
C GLU A 32 -7.83 11.52 -10.77
N GLU A 33 -8.01 10.58 -11.69
CA GLU A 33 -8.58 9.25 -11.39
C GLU A 33 -7.67 8.10 -11.85
N VAL A 34 -7.49 7.12 -10.97
CA VAL A 34 -6.72 5.89 -11.25
C VAL A 34 -7.63 4.69 -11.07
N ILE A 35 -7.80 3.89 -12.13
CA ILE A 35 -8.74 2.77 -12.14
C ILE A 35 -8.26 1.62 -11.26
N SER A 36 -6.97 1.27 -11.30
CA SER A 36 -6.42 0.14 -10.57
C SER A 36 -5.49 0.55 -9.43
N CYS A 37 -4.27 1.01 -9.74
CA CYS A 37 -3.26 1.24 -8.73
C CYS A 37 -2.23 2.34 -9.08
N VAL A 38 -1.62 2.87 -8.02
CA VAL A 38 -0.39 3.67 -8.07
C VAL A 38 0.76 2.89 -7.44
N GLU A 39 1.86 2.72 -8.16
CA GLU A 39 3.04 2.01 -7.68
C GLU A 39 4.22 2.97 -7.59
N VAL A 40 4.80 3.09 -6.40
CA VAL A 40 6.00 3.90 -6.14
C VAL A 40 7.14 2.97 -5.78
N THR A 41 8.20 2.94 -6.57
CA THR A 41 9.32 2.00 -6.38
C THR A 41 10.66 2.68 -6.57
N ASN A 42 11.67 2.33 -5.76
CA ASN A 42 13.04 2.85 -5.86
C ASN A 42 13.14 4.40 -5.84
N CYS A 43 12.21 5.08 -5.17
CA CYS A 43 12.11 6.53 -5.23
C CYS A 43 12.75 7.24 -4.02
N LYS A 44 13.02 8.54 -4.15
CA LYS A 44 13.50 9.39 -3.06
C LYS A 44 12.83 10.75 -3.01
N ALA A 45 12.32 11.16 -1.86
CA ALA A 45 11.64 12.45 -1.66
C ALA A 45 10.56 12.71 -2.73
N VAL A 46 9.69 11.73 -2.96
CA VAL A 46 8.61 11.84 -3.94
C VAL A 46 7.31 12.26 -3.28
N LYS A 47 6.42 12.83 -4.09
CA LYS A 47 5.08 13.22 -3.66
C LYS A 47 4.10 12.73 -4.70
N PHE A 48 2.97 12.18 -4.28
CA PHE A 48 1.87 11.98 -5.20
C PHE A 48 0.54 12.43 -4.60
N GLN A 49 -0.31 12.97 -5.46
CA GLN A 49 -1.62 13.50 -5.10
C GLN A 49 -2.69 12.83 -5.94
N ILE A 50 -3.78 12.42 -5.29
CA ILE A 50 -4.97 11.88 -5.95
C ILE A 50 -6.14 12.79 -5.61
N SER A 51 -6.71 13.42 -6.65
CA SER A 51 -7.87 14.30 -6.52
C SER A 51 -9.20 13.55 -6.58
N GLY A 52 -9.29 12.52 -7.42
CA GLY A 52 -10.46 11.66 -7.59
C GLY A 52 -10.35 10.37 -6.79
N SER A 53 -10.59 9.21 -7.44
CA SER A 53 -10.52 7.89 -6.80
C SER A 53 -9.27 7.12 -7.19
N CYS A 54 -8.78 6.29 -6.27
CA CYS A 54 -7.79 5.25 -6.53
C CYS A 54 -8.03 4.09 -5.54
N PRO A 55 -8.22 2.85 -6.02
CA PRO A 55 -8.46 1.71 -5.12
C PRO A 55 -7.26 1.36 -4.24
N THR A 56 -6.06 1.31 -4.83
CA THR A 56 -4.85 0.85 -4.13
C THR A 56 -3.62 1.65 -4.50
N ALA A 57 -2.68 1.76 -3.57
CA ALA A 57 -1.34 2.25 -3.85
C ALA A 57 -0.30 1.37 -3.15
N SER A 58 0.89 1.29 -3.74
CA SER A 58 2.04 0.62 -3.15
C SER A 58 3.26 1.53 -3.08
N VAL A 59 3.99 1.48 -1.96
CA VAL A 59 5.26 2.18 -1.78
C VAL A 59 6.32 1.14 -1.40
N ASP A 60 7.17 0.79 -2.36
CA ASP A 60 8.28 -0.15 -2.15
C ASP A 60 9.64 0.55 -2.30
N LYS A 61 10.59 0.20 -1.43
CA LYS A 61 12.00 0.60 -1.55
C LYS A 61 12.19 2.10 -1.79
N THR A 62 11.44 2.91 -1.05
CA THR A 62 11.34 4.35 -1.26
C THR A 62 11.61 5.09 0.05
N ASP A 63 12.43 6.15 -0.02
CA ASP A 63 12.85 6.94 1.13
C ASP A 63 12.33 8.38 0.99
N GLY A 64 11.38 8.77 1.82
CA GLY A 64 10.65 10.03 1.71
C GLY A 64 9.54 9.95 0.65
N CYS A 65 8.29 9.76 1.08
CA CYS A 65 7.11 9.78 0.20
C CYS A 65 5.93 10.47 0.90
N ASN A 66 5.41 11.55 0.32
CA ASN A 66 4.16 12.17 0.79
C ASN A 66 2.99 11.81 -0.14
N VAL A 67 1.97 11.22 0.45
CA VAL A 67 0.74 10.79 -0.21
C VAL A 67 -0.37 11.78 0.12
N TYR A 68 -0.93 12.47 -0.88
CA TYR A 68 -2.00 13.45 -0.68
C TYR A 68 -3.33 12.92 -1.22
N LEU A 69 -4.32 12.75 -0.33
CA LEU A 69 -5.65 12.22 -0.62
C LEU A 69 -6.69 13.34 -0.52
N MET A 70 -7.03 13.95 -1.65
CA MET A 70 -7.75 15.24 -1.69
C MET A 70 -9.28 15.11 -1.82
N SER A 71 -9.81 13.89 -1.80
CA SER A 71 -11.26 13.64 -1.77
C SER A 71 -11.59 12.44 -0.88
N GLU A 72 -12.84 12.32 -0.46
CA GLU A 72 -13.34 11.17 0.29
C GLU A 72 -13.11 9.85 -0.46
N LYS A 73 -13.20 9.87 -1.80
CA LYS A 73 -12.93 8.71 -2.64
C LYS A 73 -11.45 8.33 -2.66
N ALA A 74 -10.54 9.30 -2.58
CA ALA A 74 -9.11 9.03 -2.44
C ALA A 74 -8.79 8.47 -1.04
N GLN A 75 -9.50 8.90 0.00
CA GLN A 75 -9.28 8.45 1.38
C GLN A 75 -9.64 6.98 1.62
N ALA A 76 -10.46 6.37 0.74
CA ALA A 76 -10.79 4.95 0.79
C ALA A 76 -9.69 4.03 0.22
N ILE A 77 -8.54 4.58 -0.20
CA ILE A 77 -7.43 3.84 -0.78
C ILE A 77 -6.82 2.82 0.20
N GLN A 78 -6.46 1.65 -0.30
CA GLN A 78 -5.59 0.72 0.43
C GLN A 78 -4.13 0.99 0.08
N LEU A 79 -3.35 1.43 1.07
CA LEU A 79 -1.92 1.69 0.92
C LEU A 79 -1.09 0.54 1.48
N SER A 80 -0.39 -0.16 0.60
CA SER A 80 0.58 -1.20 0.95
C SER A 80 1.99 -0.63 0.94
N THR A 81 2.81 -0.96 1.93
CA THR A 81 4.18 -0.45 2.00
C THR A 81 5.20 -1.55 2.28
N SER A 82 6.41 -1.40 1.75
CA SER A 82 7.52 -2.33 1.96
C SER A 82 8.87 -1.64 1.82
N LYS A 83 9.82 -1.92 2.72
CA LYS A 83 11.20 -1.37 2.68
C LYS A 83 11.23 0.15 2.46
N HIS A 84 10.30 0.88 3.09
CA HIS A 84 10.23 2.32 2.99
C HIS A 84 10.82 3.00 4.22
N SER A 85 11.10 4.28 4.10
CA SER A 85 11.32 5.20 5.21
C SER A 85 10.61 6.52 4.96
N ASP A 86 10.15 7.19 6.01
CA ASP A 86 9.58 8.56 5.95
C ASP A 86 8.38 8.66 4.96
N VAL A 87 7.38 7.80 5.15
CA VAL A 87 6.14 7.83 4.35
C VAL A 87 5.04 8.52 5.14
N GLN A 88 4.51 9.62 4.61
CA GLN A 88 3.46 10.43 5.22
C GLN A 88 2.19 10.37 4.37
N VAL A 89 1.02 10.27 5.01
CA VAL A 89 -0.28 10.40 4.37
C VAL A 89 -0.96 11.67 4.86
N THR A 90 -1.37 12.51 3.92
CA THR A 90 -2.10 13.75 4.14
C THR A 90 -3.50 13.64 3.56
N TYR A 91 -4.52 13.97 4.35
CA TYR A 91 -5.91 13.93 3.93
C TYR A 91 -6.74 15.02 4.61
N MET A 92 -7.87 15.38 4.00
CA MET A 92 -8.78 16.40 4.51
C MET A 92 -9.87 15.78 5.40
N LYS A 93 -10.07 16.32 6.60
CA LYS A 93 -11.20 15.99 7.47
C LYS A 93 -12.02 17.26 7.72
N GLY A 94 -13.04 17.48 6.89
CA GLY A 94 -13.71 18.78 6.82
C GLY A 94 -12.74 19.83 6.29
N ASP A 95 -12.56 20.92 7.04
CA ASP A 95 -11.63 22.00 6.70
C ASP A 95 -10.19 21.73 7.19
N ASP A 96 -9.99 20.70 8.02
CA ASP A 96 -8.69 20.39 8.61
C ASP A 96 -7.86 19.49 7.68
N CYS A 97 -6.61 19.91 7.44
CA CYS A 97 -5.61 19.09 6.77
C CYS A 97 -4.84 18.27 7.81
N ILE A 98 -5.04 16.95 7.80
CA ILE A 98 -4.42 16.01 8.74
C ILE A 98 -3.26 15.30 8.04
N GLU A 99 -2.11 15.26 8.69
CA GLU A 99 -0.94 14.48 8.25
C GLU A 99 -0.65 13.38 9.28
N LYS A 100 -0.43 12.15 8.80
CA LYS A 100 -0.13 10.98 9.62
C LYS A 100 1.03 10.19 9.03
N PRO A 101 2.00 9.76 9.86
CA PRO A 101 3.07 8.88 9.40
C PRO A 101 2.57 7.44 9.23
N ILE A 102 3.09 6.75 8.22
CA ILE A 102 2.95 5.30 8.09
C ILE A 102 4.04 4.63 8.94
N PRO A 103 3.66 3.72 9.87
CA PRO A 103 4.64 3.01 10.67
C PRO A 103 5.60 2.16 9.85
N GLU A 104 6.90 2.33 10.10
CA GLU A 104 7.97 1.58 9.44
C GLU A 104 8.68 0.58 10.38
N GLN A 105 8.36 0.57 11.69
CA GLN A 105 8.95 -0.36 12.65
C GLN A 105 7.91 -1.30 13.27
N PHE A 106 8.21 -2.58 13.23
CA PHE A 106 7.39 -3.66 13.78
C PHE A 106 8.18 -4.45 14.84
N VAL A 107 7.47 -4.99 15.82
CA VAL A 107 8.00 -5.88 16.85
C VAL A 107 7.43 -7.26 16.60
N HIS A 108 8.31 -8.25 16.53
CA HIS A 108 7.97 -9.64 16.23
C HIS A 108 8.34 -10.53 17.41
N ALA A 109 7.46 -11.45 17.79
CA ALA A 109 7.72 -12.42 18.85
C ALA A 109 7.19 -13.81 18.47
N VAL A 110 8.00 -14.82 18.71
CA VAL A 110 7.60 -16.23 18.59
C VAL A 110 6.68 -16.56 19.77
N GLN A 111 5.50 -17.09 19.47
CA GLN A 111 4.50 -17.51 20.46
C GLN A 111 4.77 -18.94 20.95
N GLU A 112 4.12 -19.35 22.03
CA GLU A 112 4.24 -20.71 22.59
C GLU A 112 3.77 -21.79 21.61
N ASP A 113 2.84 -21.47 20.71
CA ASP A 113 2.35 -22.36 19.65
C ASP A 113 3.27 -22.42 18.41
N GLY A 114 4.41 -21.71 18.43
CA GLY A 114 5.36 -21.62 17.32
C GLY A 114 5.01 -20.60 16.24
N SER A 115 3.87 -19.92 16.32
CA SER A 115 3.49 -18.85 15.39
C SER A 115 4.30 -17.56 15.63
N ILE A 116 4.38 -16.68 14.62
CA ILE A 116 5.01 -15.36 14.75
C ILE A 116 3.91 -14.31 14.84
N LYS A 117 3.90 -13.57 15.96
CA LYS A 117 3.02 -12.41 16.13
C LYS A 117 3.79 -11.12 15.86
N SER A 118 3.23 -10.28 15.01
CA SER A 118 3.77 -8.98 14.64
C SER A 118 2.87 -7.87 15.16
N LYS A 119 3.45 -6.80 15.70
CA LYS A 119 2.72 -5.58 16.08
C LYS A 119 3.50 -4.36 15.63
N VAL A 120 2.80 -3.28 15.35
CA VAL A 120 3.44 -1.97 15.15
C VAL A 120 4.18 -1.58 16.44
N SER A 121 5.36 -0.98 16.29
CA SER A 121 6.17 -0.51 17.42
C SER A 121 5.43 0.52 18.27
N SER A 122 5.72 0.54 19.57
CA SER A 122 5.13 1.52 20.51
C SER A 122 5.55 2.98 20.22
N LEU A 123 6.54 3.17 19.34
CA LEU A 123 6.92 4.50 18.84
C LEU A 123 5.76 5.21 18.10
N TYR A 124 4.73 4.48 17.67
CA TYR A 124 3.59 5.02 16.92
C TYR A 124 2.29 5.08 17.74
N SER A 125 2.36 4.87 19.06
CA SER A 125 1.20 4.62 19.94
C SER A 125 0.22 5.79 20.16
N SER A 126 0.46 6.99 19.61
CA SER A 126 -0.44 8.14 19.76
C SER A 126 -1.36 8.41 18.56
N ASP A 127 -1.10 7.82 17.38
CA ASP A 127 -1.68 8.38 16.14
C ASP A 127 -2.17 7.36 15.10
N VAL A 128 -2.03 6.06 15.35
CA VAL A 128 -2.44 5.01 14.41
C VAL A 128 -3.47 4.10 15.08
N ASP A 129 -4.75 4.42 14.90
CA ASP A 129 -5.82 3.43 15.05
C ASP A 129 -5.56 2.34 14.01
N VAL A 130 -4.92 1.25 14.44
CA VAL A 130 -4.81 0.03 13.63
C VAL A 130 -6.21 -0.56 13.58
N ALA A 131 -7.03 -0.08 12.65
CA ALA A 131 -8.23 -0.78 12.26
C ALA A 131 -7.77 -2.17 11.81
N ALA A 132 -8.18 -3.19 12.56
CA ALA A 132 -7.96 -4.58 12.18
C ALA A 132 -8.47 -4.75 10.74
N PRO A 133 -7.74 -5.46 9.86
CA PRO A 133 -8.28 -5.77 8.55
C PRO A 133 -9.65 -6.46 8.76
N PRO A 134 -10.70 -6.08 8.00
CA PRO A 134 -11.94 -6.84 8.02
C PRO A 134 -11.55 -8.30 7.75
N ALA A 135 -11.95 -9.19 8.66
CA ALA A 135 -11.69 -10.61 8.55
C ALA A 135 -11.93 -11.03 7.10
N ALA A 136 -10.88 -11.48 6.42
CA ALA A 136 -11.01 -12.09 5.11
C ALA A 136 -12.06 -13.19 5.28
N ALA A 137 -13.17 -13.05 4.55
CA ALA A 137 -14.18 -14.08 4.47
C ALA A 137 -13.45 -15.37 4.09
N ALA A 138 -13.51 -16.36 4.98
CA ALA A 138 -13.15 -17.71 4.64
C ALA A 138 -14.15 -18.18 3.58
N GLU A 139 -13.74 -18.18 2.32
CA GLU A 139 -14.33 -19.08 1.34
C GLU A 139 -13.65 -20.44 1.53
N GLU A 140 -14.36 -21.33 2.20
CA GLU A 140 -14.07 -22.76 2.22
C GLU A 140 -14.16 -23.28 0.77
N GLU A 141 -13.01 -23.56 0.15
CA GLU A 141 -12.97 -24.46 -1.00
C GLU A 141 -12.64 -25.86 -0.49
N GLU A 142 -13.70 -26.61 -0.20
CA GLU A 142 -13.68 -28.06 0.02
C GLU A 142 -13.29 -28.75 -1.29
N ALA A 143 -12.00 -29.01 -1.50
CA ALA A 143 -11.54 -29.92 -2.54
C ALA A 143 -11.53 -31.35 -1.98
N ALA A 144 -12.63 -32.07 -2.24
CA ALA A 144 -12.78 -33.49 -1.99
C ALA A 144 -11.67 -34.30 -2.69
N ALA A 145 -10.79 -34.92 -1.91
CA ALA A 145 -9.88 -35.96 -2.38
C ALA A 145 -10.60 -37.31 -2.31
N SER A 146 -11.33 -37.68 -3.37
CA SER A 146 -11.74 -39.07 -3.58
C SER A 146 -10.53 -39.86 -4.10
N ALA A 147 -10.01 -40.74 -3.24
CA ALA A 147 -8.99 -41.71 -3.60
C ALA A 147 -9.56 -42.76 -4.57
N GLU A 148 -8.95 -42.91 -5.74
CA GLU A 148 -9.10 -44.12 -6.57
C GLU A 148 -7.80 -44.95 -6.46
N PRO A 149 -7.89 -46.28 -6.24
CA PRO A 149 -6.73 -47.13 -6.00
C PRO A 149 -5.99 -47.44 -7.31
N ILE A 150 -4.67 -47.21 -7.29
CA ILE A 150 -3.75 -47.64 -8.34
C ILE A 150 -3.61 -49.17 -8.30
N GLU A 151 -4.12 -49.82 -9.35
CA GLU A 151 -3.96 -51.24 -9.64
C GLU A 151 -2.49 -51.54 -9.95
N ASN A 152 -1.83 -52.35 -9.12
CA ASN A 152 -0.46 -52.80 -9.36
C ASN A 152 -0.50 -53.96 -10.37
N ALA A 153 -0.07 -53.71 -11.60
CA ALA A 153 0.27 -54.77 -12.55
C ALA A 153 1.73 -55.19 -12.33
N GLU A 154 1.92 -56.42 -11.84
CA GLU A 154 3.21 -57.13 -11.84
C GLU A 154 3.65 -57.49 -13.28
N PRO A 155 4.95 -57.75 -13.50
CA PRO A 155 5.49 -58.12 -14.82
C PRO A 155 5.08 -59.53 -15.29
#